data_AF-A0AAF3J9F3-F1
#
_entry.id   AF-A0AAF3J9F3-F1
#
_cell.length_a   1.000
_cell.length_b   1.000
_cell.length_c   1.000
_cell.angle_alpha   90.00
_cell.angle_beta   90.00
_cell.angle_gamma   90.00
#
_symmetry.space_group_name_H-M   'P 1'
#
loop_
_entity.id
_entity.type
_entity.pdbx_description
1 polymer ?
#
loop_
_entity_poly.entity_id
_entity_poly.type
_entity_poly.pdbx_seq_one_letter_code
_entity_poly.pdbx_strand_id
1 'polypeptide(L)'
;MRHQSIAIKGKLLCGSKPAANVRVKLWEEDSGPDPDDLLAQGYTDSNGQFHLEGGEAELTAIDPVFKVYHDCDDGIKPGSRKVKFRLPKSYITDGKKAAKTFDFGSPNLETIFAEEEREMIVS
;
A
#
# COMPACT_ATOMS: atom_id res chain seq x y z
N MET A 1 -17.47 -5.72 17.48
CA MET A 1 -16.61 -5.02 16.51
C MET A 1 -16.06 -3.78 17.18
N ARG A 2 -14.79 -3.47 16.94
CA ARG A 2 -14.16 -2.21 17.37
C ARG A 2 -13.51 -1.56 16.14
N HIS A 3 -13.46 -0.25 16.11
CA HIS A 3 -12.72 0.43 15.04
C HIS A 3 -11.23 0.32 15.28
N GLN A 4 -10.49 0.06 14.20
CA GLN A 4 -9.05 0.07 14.15
C GLN A 4 -8.60 0.92 12.97
N SER A 5 -7.42 1.50 13.07
CA SER A 5 -6.83 2.32 12.01
C SER A 5 -5.32 2.15 11.93
N ILE A 6 -4.78 2.42 10.75
CA ILE A 6 -3.35 2.43 10.48
C ILE A 6 -3.03 3.52 9.47
N ALA A 7 -1.85 4.12 9.61
CA ALA A 7 -1.32 5.10 8.67
C ALA A 7 0.07 4.70 8.20
N ILE A 8 0.37 4.97 6.93
CA ILE A 8 1.67 4.76 6.31
C ILE A 8 2.09 6.01 5.53
N LYS A 9 3.38 6.30 5.53
CA LYS A 9 4.00 7.31 4.65
C LYS A 9 5.29 6.77 4.05
N GLY A 10 5.74 7.40 2.97
CA GLY A 10 7.05 7.12 2.40
C GLY A 10 7.28 7.88 1.11
N LYS A 11 8.35 7.51 0.42
CA LYS A 11 8.70 8.00 -0.91
C LYS A 11 9.05 6.84 -1.82
N LEU A 12 8.56 6.81 -3.04
CA LEU A 12 8.93 5.80 -4.02
C LEU A 12 9.91 6.38 -5.03
N LEU A 13 10.91 5.59 -5.40
CA LEU A 13 11.89 5.93 -6.42
C LEU A 13 11.75 4.99 -7.62
N CYS A 14 12.13 5.48 -8.80
CA CYS A 14 12.34 4.67 -9.99
C CYS A 14 13.70 5.10 -10.56
N GLY A 15 14.73 4.34 -10.22
CA GLY A 15 16.10 4.75 -10.45
C GLY A 15 16.50 5.93 -9.61
N SER A 16 17.20 6.85 -10.26
CA SER A 16 17.63 8.11 -9.63
C SER A 16 16.50 9.14 -9.50
N LYS A 17 15.29 8.84 -9.99
CA LYS A 17 14.17 9.79 -10.04
C LYS A 17 13.09 9.41 -9.03
N PRO A 18 12.34 10.40 -8.50
CA PRO A 18 11.10 10.12 -7.79
C PRO A 18 10.09 9.42 -8.69
N ALA A 19 9.44 8.38 -8.17
CA ALA A 19 8.37 7.69 -8.87
C ALA A 19 7.05 8.43 -8.62
N ALA A 20 6.76 9.42 -9.46
CA ALA A 20 5.56 10.24 -9.38
C ALA A 20 4.32 9.53 -9.97
N ASN A 21 3.14 9.88 -9.47
CA ASN A 21 1.85 9.36 -9.94
C ASN A 21 1.73 7.82 -9.90
N VAL A 22 2.43 7.18 -8.96
CA VAL A 22 2.33 5.74 -8.70
C VAL A 22 1.12 5.50 -7.82
N ARG A 23 0.23 4.59 -8.24
CA ARG A 23 -0.96 4.26 -7.47
C ARG A 23 -0.57 3.40 -6.27
N VAL A 24 -1.03 3.80 -5.10
CA VAL A 24 -0.78 3.12 -3.84
C VAL A 24 -2.09 2.85 -3.11
N LYS A 25 -2.21 1.69 -2.48
CA LYS A 25 -3.42 1.28 -1.77
C LYS A 25 -3.06 0.66 -0.43
N LEU A 26 -3.90 0.91 0.56
CA LEU A 26 -3.91 0.23 1.84
C LEU A 26 -5.13 -0.69 1.85
N TRP A 27 -4.89 -1.97 2.04
CA TRP A 27 -5.90 -3.02 2.09
C TRP A 27 -5.90 -3.69 3.45
N GLU A 28 -7.05 -4.23 3.80
CA GLU A 28 -7.17 -5.31 4.76
C GLU A 28 -7.21 -6.63 3.98
N GLU A 29 -6.25 -7.53 4.22
CA GLU A 29 -6.26 -8.88 3.63
C GLU A 29 -6.30 -9.89 4.77
N ASP A 30 -7.52 -10.23 5.21
CA ASP A 30 -7.72 -11.24 6.24
C ASP A 30 -7.57 -12.65 5.64
N SER A 31 -7.14 -13.60 6.46
CA SER A 31 -7.10 -15.02 6.08
C SER A 31 -8.39 -15.76 6.44
N GLY A 32 -9.36 -15.04 7.02
CA GLY A 32 -10.64 -15.51 7.52
C GLY A 32 -11.81 -15.43 6.51
N PRO A 33 -13.07 -15.49 7.00
CA PRO A 33 -14.27 -15.40 6.16
C PRO A 33 -14.61 -13.97 5.73
N ASP A 34 -13.94 -12.97 6.30
CA ASP A 34 -14.16 -11.56 6.00
C ASP A 34 -13.50 -11.22 4.64
N PRO A 35 -14.20 -10.52 3.74
CA PRO A 35 -13.65 -10.17 2.43
C PRO A 35 -12.52 -9.15 2.55
N ASP A 36 -11.57 -9.17 1.60
CA ASP A 36 -10.54 -8.14 1.53
C ASP A 36 -11.15 -6.75 1.33
N ASP A 37 -10.83 -5.81 2.22
CA ASP A 37 -11.41 -4.47 2.23
C ASP A 37 -10.40 -3.37 1.85
N LEU A 38 -10.83 -2.43 1.01
CA LEU A 38 -10.01 -1.27 0.64
C LEU A 38 -10.11 -0.19 1.72
N LEU A 39 -9.06 -0.06 2.54
CA LEU A 39 -9.01 0.92 3.62
C LEU A 39 -8.73 2.34 3.13
N ALA A 40 -7.79 2.50 2.20
CA ALA A 40 -7.43 3.78 1.61
C ALA A 40 -6.71 3.63 0.27
N GLN A 41 -6.76 4.66 -0.57
CA GLN A 41 -5.97 4.71 -1.81
C GLN A 41 -5.52 6.12 -2.14
N GLY A 42 -4.44 6.22 -2.92
CA GLY A 42 -3.93 7.49 -3.40
C GLY A 42 -2.87 7.30 -4.47
N TYR A 43 -2.17 8.38 -4.77
CA TYR A 43 -1.07 8.41 -5.72
C TYR A 43 0.12 9.13 -5.09
N THR A 44 1.33 8.73 -5.47
CA THR A 44 2.53 9.50 -5.10
C THR A 44 2.53 10.87 -5.77
N ASP A 45 3.02 11.88 -5.05
CA ASP A 45 3.18 13.24 -5.57
C ASP A 45 4.35 13.35 -6.57
N SER A 46 4.61 14.57 -7.07
CA SER A 46 5.74 14.85 -7.98
C SER A 46 7.12 14.57 -7.39
N ASN A 47 7.24 14.49 -6.06
CA ASN A 47 8.44 14.12 -5.33
C ASN A 47 8.45 12.63 -4.95
N GLY A 48 7.51 11.83 -5.48
CA GLY A 48 7.36 10.40 -5.19
C GLY A 48 6.80 10.11 -3.80
N GLN A 49 6.37 11.11 -3.04
CA GLN A 49 5.91 10.96 -1.66
C GLN A 49 4.46 10.53 -1.61
N PHE A 50 4.11 9.75 -0.58
CA PHE A 50 2.72 9.39 -0.29
C PHE A 50 2.46 9.39 1.22
N HIS A 51 1.19 9.55 1.56
CA HIS A 51 0.66 9.34 2.91
C HIS A 51 -0.76 8.79 2.80
N LEU A 52 -1.02 7.63 3.40
CA LEU A 52 -2.33 7.00 3.46
C LEU A 52 -2.69 6.73 4.92
N GLU A 53 -3.96 6.92 5.25
CA GLU A 53 -4.56 6.54 6.53
C GLU A 53 -5.92 5.91 6.23
N GLY A 54 -6.20 4.77 6.85
CA GLY A 54 -7.45 4.04 6.67
C GLY A 54 -7.72 3.14 7.88
N GLY A 55 -8.92 2.58 7.93
CA GLY A 55 -9.34 1.74 9.05
C GLY A 55 -10.76 1.23 8.91
N GLU A 56 -11.07 0.21 9.71
CA GLU A 56 -12.31 -0.56 9.62
C GLU A 56 -12.81 -0.96 11.02
N ALA A 57 -14.08 -1.39 11.12
CA ALA A 57 -14.65 -1.98 12.33
C ALA A 57 -14.62 -3.51 12.25
N GLU A 58 -13.71 -4.12 13.00
CA GLU A 58 -13.48 -5.56 12.96
C GLU A 58 -13.50 -6.19 14.36
N LEU A 59 -13.76 -7.49 14.46
CA LEU A 59 -13.69 -8.23 15.73
C LEU A 59 -12.23 -8.53 16.11
N THR A 60 -11.43 -8.98 15.14
CA THR A 60 -10.02 -9.31 15.27
C THR A 60 -9.11 -8.14 14.90
N ALA A 61 -7.79 -8.30 15.03
CA ALA A 61 -6.87 -7.24 14.63
C ALA A 61 -6.68 -7.26 13.13
N ILE A 62 -6.83 -6.09 12.48
CA ILE A 62 -6.62 -5.93 11.05
C ILE A 62 -5.26 -6.51 10.63
N ASP A 63 -5.19 -7.06 9.43
CA ASP A 63 -4.07 -7.57 8.66
C ASP A 63 -3.74 -6.61 7.49
N PRO A 64 -3.21 -5.40 7.79
CA PRO A 64 -3.02 -4.36 6.80
C PRO A 64 -1.91 -4.69 5.80
N VAL A 65 -2.23 -4.53 4.51
CA VAL A 65 -1.32 -4.72 3.38
C VAL A 65 -1.23 -3.43 2.55
N PHE A 66 -0.02 -2.90 2.42
CA PHE A 66 0.29 -1.81 1.51
C PHE A 66 0.65 -2.36 0.12
N LYS A 67 -0.03 -1.87 -0.92
CA LYS A 67 0.14 -2.30 -2.30
C LYS A 67 0.61 -1.14 -3.17
N VAL A 68 1.64 -1.37 -3.97
CA VAL A 68 2.19 -0.42 -4.94
C VAL A 68 1.93 -0.95 -6.34
N TYR A 69 1.37 -0.11 -7.21
CA TYR A 69 1.08 -0.44 -8.61
C TYR A 69 1.86 0.50 -9.52
N HIS A 70 2.84 -0.02 -10.25
CA HIS A 70 3.81 0.80 -10.97
C HIS A 70 4.24 0.18 -12.30
N ASP A 71 4.76 1.04 -13.18
CA ASP A 71 5.32 0.66 -14.47
C ASP A 71 6.83 1.02 -14.57
N CYS A 72 7.49 1.23 -13.42
CA CYS A 72 8.94 1.46 -13.37
C CYS A 72 9.69 0.31 -14.06
N ASP A 73 10.54 0.65 -15.03
CA ASP A 73 11.28 -0.29 -15.89
C ASP A 73 10.44 -1.39 -16.55
N ASP A 74 9.15 -1.13 -16.78
CA ASP A 74 8.22 -2.16 -17.27
C ASP A 74 7.95 -2.09 -18.79
N GLY A 75 8.33 -0.99 -19.45
CA GLY A 75 8.11 -0.77 -20.88
C GLY A 75 6.62 -0.60 -21.21
N ILE A 76 6.21 -0.99 -22.42
CA ILE A 76 4.80 -0.96 -22.85
C ILE A 76 4.23 -2.37 -22.69
N LYS A 77 3.67 -2.67 -21.52
CA LYS A 77 3.02 -3.93 -21.22
C LYS A 77 1.62 -3.67 -20.63
N PRO A 78 0.60 -4.48 -20.95
CA PRO A 78 -0.73 -4.30 -20.39
C PRO A 78 -0.75 -4.45 -18.87
N GLY A 79 -1.47 -3.56 -18.17
CA GLY A 79 -1.51 -3.57 -16.71
C GLY A 79 -0.22 -3.10 -16.06
N SER A 80 -0.13 -3.20 -14.72
CA SER A 80 1.00 -2.69 -13.94
C SER A 80 1.62 -3.76 -13.04
N ARG A 81 2.93 -3.65 -12.78
CA ARG A 81 3.60 -4.42 -11.71
C ARG A 81 2.93 -4.08 -10.38
N LYS A 82 2.69 -5.10 -9.55
CA LYS A 82 2.00 -4.98 -8.27
C LYS A 82 2.81 -5.67 -7.18
N VAL A 83 3.25 -4.88 -6.20
CA VAL A 83 3.99 -5.38 -5.04
C VAL A 83 3.16 -5.21 -3.78
N LYS A 84 3.20 -6.20 -2.89
CA LYS A 84 2.46 -6.23 -1.62
C LYS A 84 3.43 -6.21 -0.43
N PHE A 85 3.11 -5.42 0.59
CA PHE A 85 3.88 -5.32 1.83
C PHE A 85 2.94 -5.42 3.03
N ARG A 86 3.05 -6.48 3.83
CA ARG A 86 2.35 -6.57 5.11
C ARG A 86 2.91 -5.53 6.08
N LEU A 87 2.02 -4.73 6.69
CA LEU A 87 2.43 -3.72 7.65
C LEU A 87 2.54 -4.30 9.06
N PRO A 88 3.46 -3.80 9.90
CA PRO A 88 3.60 -4.35 11.25
C PRO A 88 2.38 -4.05 12.11
N LYS A 89 1.80 -5.07 12.75
CA LYS A 89 0.62 -4.94 13.61
C LYS A 89 0.82 -3.94 14.78
N SER A 90 2.06 -3.65 15.17
CA SER A 90 2.40 -2.65 16.21
C SER A 90 2.05 -1.19 15.86
N TYR A 91 1.72 -0.92 14.59
CA TYR A 91 1.24 0.39 14.12
C TYR A 91 -0.29 0.49 14.06
N ILE A 92 -1.01 -0.60 14.29
CA ILE A 92 -2.47 -0.58 14.42
C ILE A 92 -2.84 0.21 15.68
N THR A 93 -3.85 1.06 15.55
CA THR A 93 -4.41 1.88 16.62
C THR A 93 -5.88 1.52 16.83
N ASP A 94 -6.29 1.34 18.08
CA ASP A 94 -7.71 1.27 18.42
C ASP A 94 -8.36 2.65 18.25
N GLY A 95 -9.37 2.73 17.41
CA GLY A 95 -10.09 3.95 17.07
C GLY A 95 -10.04 4.28 15.57
N LYS A 96 -10.77 5.33 15.20
CA LYS A 96 -10.95 5.76 13.79
C LYS A 96 -9.78 6.57 13.23
N LYS A 97 -8.79 6.93 14.05
CA LYS A 97 -7.64 7.73 13.66
C LYS A 97 -6.36 7.06 14.12
N ALA A 98 -5.41 6.92 13.22
CA ALA A 98 -4.14 6.30 13.52
C ALA A 98 -3.33 7.21 14.45
N ALA A 99 -2.90 6.68 15.59
CA ALA A 99 -2.06 7.42 16.54
C ALA A 99 -0.58 7.44 16.12
N LYS A 100 -0.18 6.51 15.25
CA LYS A 100 1.18 6.33 14.76
C LYS A 100 1.15 6.13 13.25
N THR A 101 2.17 6.63 12.57
CA THR A 101 2.37 6.43 11.14
C THR A 101 3.61 5.56 10.92
N PHE A 102 3.44 4.46 10.18
CA PHE A 102 4.58 3.65 9.73
C PHE A 102 5.34 4.39 8.62
N ASP A 103 6.65 4.53 8.78
CA ASP A 103 7.52 5.14 7.78
C ASP A 103 8.14 4.04 6.92
N PHE A 104 7.70 3.97 5.67
CA PHE A 104 8.16 2.98 4.69
C PHE A 104 9.54 3.34 4.09
N GLY A 105 10.07 4.53 4.41
CA GLY A 105 11.35 4.99 3.88
C GLY A 105 11.28 5.34 2.40
N SER A 106 12.30 4.93 1.64
CA SER A 106 12.46 5.30 0.22
C SER A 106 12.87 4.16 -0.71
N PRO A 107 12.04 3.11 -0.87
CA PRO A 107 12.38 2.00 -1.76
C PRO A 107 12.39 2.42 -3.23
N ASN A 108 13.31 1.81 -3.99
CA ASN A 108 13.42 1.97 -5.44
C ASN A 108 12.73 0.81 -6.16
N LEU A 109 11.77 1.14 -7.03
CA LEU A 109 10.91 0.21 -7.77
C LEU A 109 11.59 -0.43 -9.00
N GLU A 110 12.83 -0.06 -9.33
CA GLU A 110 13.65 -0.80 -10.31
C GLU A 110 13.95 -2.22 -9.84
N THR A 111 14.06 -2.42 -8.51
CA THR A 111 14.27 -3.77 -7.98
C THR A 111 13.08 -4.66 -8.30
N ILE A 112 13.37 -5.94 -8.52
CA ILE A 112 12.33 -6.96 -8.58
C ILE A 112 12.07 -7.43 -7.15
N PHE A 113 10.85 -7.24 -6.67
CA PHE A 113 10.45 -7.72 -5.35
C PHE A 113 10.05 -9.19 -5.44
N ALA A 114 10.34 -9.96 -4.39
CA ALA A 114 9.85 -11.33 -4.29
C ALA A 114 8.31 -11.31 -4.28
N GLU A 115 7.70 -12.26 -4.99
CA GLU A 115 6.23 -12.37 -5.12
C GLU A 115 5.56 -11.14 -5.77
N GLU A 116 6.30 -10.36 -6.55
CA GLU A 116 5.71 -9.32 -7.38
C GLU A 116 4.73 -9.93 -8.41
N GLU A 117 3.54 -9.36 -8.45
CA GLU A 117 2.44 -9.77 -9.33
C GLU A 117 2.25 -8.73 -10.45
N ARG A 118 1.28 -8.97 -11.34
CA ARG A 118 0.81 -8.01 -12.33
C ARG A 118 -0.69 -7.81 -12.23
N GLU A 119 -1.14 -6.56 -12.08
CA GLU A 119 -2.57 -6.24 -12.18
C GLU A 119 -2.92 -5.90 -13.63
N MET A 120 -3.74 -6.72 -14.26
CA MET A 120 -4.23 -6.48 -15.62
C MET A 120 -5.39 -5.48 -15.61
N ILE A 121 -5.37 -4.50 -16.51
CA ILE A 121 -6.55 -3.70 -16.81
C ILE A 121 -7.39 -4.54 -17.78
N VAL A 122 -8.39 -5.24 -17.26
CA VAL A 122 -9.41 -5.90 -18.08
C VAL A 122 -10.42 -4.84 -18.52
N SER A 123 -10.51 -4.64 -19.84
CA SER A 123 -11.56 -3.85 -20.50
C SER A 123 -12.89 -4.57 -20.48
#